data_AF-A0A7V0IVP3-F1
#
_entry.id   AF-A0A7V0IVP3-F1
#
_cell.length_a   1.000
_cell.length_b   1.000
_cell.length_c   1.000
_cell.angle_alpha   90.00
_cell.angle_beta   90.00
_cell.angle_gamma   90.00
#
_symmetry.space_group_name_H-M   'P 1'
#
loop_
_entity.id
_entity.type
_entity.pdbx_description
1 polymer ?
#
loop_
_entity_poly.entity_id
_entity_poly.type
_entity_poly.pdbx_seq_one_letter_code
_entity_poly.pdbx_strand_id
1 'polypeptide(L)'
;REGKKDENSSCWIRVSQVWAGAGWGAMYIPRIGHEVIVDFVEGDPDRPIITGRVYHGINKPPYDLPGEKTKSTIKSDSSLGGGDSNEFRFEDKKGEEEIYLHGQKDWTIAIENDKNQTIGHDESMTIGNNRTKSVGNDQSETIGNNKSIQVGSNHTETIGSNMSLTVGSNQTESVGVNCSETIGVAKSLTVGAAYQVSVGAAMNETIGAAKAEEIGAAKSVNVGGNSSENVGANKSVEAGGNISESAGKDISLKSGKKMALNAGDDFSIKGDKKGVIEIKDQLTIKCGKATITLKKNGDISINGKKITIKGSGDIVMKGSKILGN
;
A
#
# COMPACT_ATOMS: atom_id res chain seq x y z
N ARG A 1 6.64 -72.96 -8.75
CA ARG A 1 7.33 -72.71 -10.04
C ARG A 1 6.31 -72.04 -10.95
N GLU A 2 6.64 -70.89 -11.51
CA GLU A 2 5.95 -70.38 -12.71
C GLU A 2 6.86 -70.65 -13.92
N GLY A 3 6.28 -70.83 -15.11
CA GLY A 3 7.02 -71.13 -16.34
C GLY A 3 6.63 -72.46 -17.00
N LYS A 4 7.26 -72.77 -18.14
CA LYS A 4 6.95 -73.92 -19.01
C LYS A 4 7.42 -75.28 -18.45
N LYS A 5 7.97 -75.31 -17.23
CA LYS A 5 8.63 -76.48 -16.60
C LYS A 5 9.78 -77.03 -17.47
N ASP A 6 10.48 -76.13 -18.14
CA ASP A 6 11.68 -76.37 -18.94
C ASP A 6 12.95 -75.94 -18.16
N GLU A 7 14.11 -76.06 -18.79
CA GLU A 7 15.42 -75.68 -18.23
C GLU A 7 15.53 -74.19 -17.85
N ASN A 8 14.59 -73.35 -18.30
CA ASN A 8 14.53 -71.92 -17.98
C ASN A 8 13.55 -71.62 -16.82
N SER A 9 12.94 -72.64 -16.22
CA SER A 9 11.97 -72.50 -15.13
C SER A 9 12.65 -72.73 -13.76
N SER A 10 12.70 -71.71 -12.91
CA SER A 10 13.26 -71.80 -11.55
C SER A 10 12.18 -71.95 -10.46
N CYS A 11 12.57 -72.43 -9.27
CA CYS A 11 11.74 -72.33 -8.07
C CYS A 11 11.81 -70.91 -7.48
N TRP A 12 10.82 -70.53 -6.68
CA TRP A 12 10.93 -69.33 -5.86
C TRP A 12 11.92 -69.60 -4.73
N ILE A 13 12.95 -68.75 -4.62
CA ILE A 13 13.99 -68.85 -3.59
C ILE A 13 13.75 -67.74 -2.57
N ARG A 14 13.83 -68.07 -1.28
CA ARG A 14 13.72 -67.06 -0.21
C ARG A 14 14.97 -66.20 -0.18
N VAL A 15 14.81 -64.92 0.11
CA VAL A 15 15.91 -63.95 0.18
C VAL A 15 16.02 -63.43 1.60
N SER A 16 17.18 -63.60 2.22
CA SER A 16 17.52 -62.96 3.49
C SER A 16 17.45 -61.45 3.33
N GLN A 17 16.73 -60.79 4.23
CA GLN A 17 16.60 -59.34 4.28
C GLN A 17 17.31 -58.81 5.53
N VAL A 18 17.71 -57.53 5.51
CA VAL A 18 18.32 -56.86 6.67
C VAL A 18 17.42 -56.95 7.92
N TRP A 19 16.10 -56.90 7.72
CA TRP A 19 15.11 -57.02 8.78
C TRP A 19 13.80 -57.59 8.23
N ALA A 20 13.27 -58.68 8.78
CA ALA A 20 12.04 -59.32 8.29
C ALA A 20 11.13 -59.76 9.45
N GLY A 21 10.00 -59.07 9.61
CA GLY A 21 8.92 -59.39 10.54
C GLY A 21 7.61 -59.71 9.83
N ALA A 22 6.56 -59.98 10.60
CA ALA A 22 5.22 -60.29 10.08
C ALA A 22 4.53 -59.03 9.53
N GLY A 23 4.84 -58.64 8.29
CA GLY A 23 4.27 -57.47 7.61
C GLY A 23 5.04 -56.15 7.79
N TRP A 24 6.26 -56.20 8.34
CA TRP A 24 7.13 -55.04 8.58
C TRP A 24 8.60 -55.45 8.46
N GLY A 25 9.50 -54.51 8.16
CA GLY A 25 10.93 -54.76 7.95
C GLY A 25 11.49 -54.03 6.73
N ALA A 26 12.69 -54.41 6.31
CA ALA A 26 13.36 -53.92 5.11
C ALA A 26 13.23 -54.94 3.97
N MET A 27 13.06 -54.49 2.73
CA MET A 27 12.89 -55.40 1.60
C MET A 27 13.63 -54.93 0.34
N TYR A 28 14.57 -55.73 -0.13
CA TYR A 28 15.35 -55.50 -1.35
C TYR A 28 15.40 -56.78 -2.20
N ILE A 29 14.50 -56.90 -3.17
CA ILE A 29 14.40 -58.07 -4.04
C ILE A 29 15.52 -58.05 -5.10
N PRO A 30 16.24 -59.17 -5.34
CA PRO A 30 17.23 -59.23 -6.41
C PRO A 30 16.59 -58.95 -7.77
N ARG A 31 17.26 -58.16 -8.61
CA ARG A 31 16.84 -57.88 -9.99
C ARG A 31 17.69 -58.67 -10.97
N ILE A 32 17.24 -58.78 -12.21
CA ILE A 32 18.00 -59.44 -13.29
C ILE A 32 19.41 -58.83 -13.36
N GLY A 33 20.44 -59.67 -13.35
CA GLY A 33 21.86 -59.26 -13.37
C GLY A 33 22.52 -59.16 -11.99
N HIS A 34 21.77 -59.23 -10.89
CA HIS A 34 22.35 -59.28 -9.55
C HIS A 34 22.97 -60.66 -9.27
N GLU A 35 24.22 -60.67 -8.82
CA GLU A 35 24.84 -61.87 -8.24
C GLU A 35 24.34 -62.05 -6.79
N VAL A 36 24.05 -63.31 -6.42
CA VAL A 36 23.53 -63.68 -5.11
C VAL A 36 24.33 -64.84 -4.55
N ILE A 37 24.56 -64.82 -3.24
CA ILE A 37 25.10 -65.95 -2.49
C ILE A 37 23.92 -66.84 -2.11
N VAL A 38 23.91 -68.08 -2.60
CA VAL A 38 22.92 -69.10 -2.25
C VAL A 38 23.52 -70.05 -1.24
N ASP A 39 22.79 -70.27 -0.15
CA ASP A 39 23.02 -71.32 0.83
C ASP A 39 21.81 -72.27 0.85
N PHE A 40 21.94 -73.40 1.52
CA PHE A 40 20.93 -74.43 1.58
C PHE A 40 20.57 -74.71 3.04
N VAL A 41 19.28 -74.59 3.38
CA VAL A 41 18.83 -74.79 4.75
C VAL A 41 19.15 -76.22 5.19
N GLU A 42 19.95 -76.37 6.25
CA GLU A 42 20.44 -77.67 6.74
C GLU A 42 21.25 -78.47 5.69
N GLY A 43 21.77 -77.79 4.67
CA GLY A 43 22.51 -78.41 3.57
C GLY A 43 21.64 -79.09 2.51
N ASP A 44 20.30 -78.97 2.58
CA ASP A 44 19.36 -79.57 1.63
C ASP A 44 19.29 -78.78 0.30
N PRO A 45 19.80 -79.32 -0.83
CA PRO A 45 19.78 -78.65 -2.13
C PRO A 45 18.39 -78.24 -2.62
N ASP A 46 17.33 -78.90 -2.12
CA ASP A 46 15.94 -78.58 -2.47
C ASP A 46 15.38 -77.39 -1.66
N ARG A 47 16.14 -76.86 -0.69
CA ARG A 47 15.76 -75.72 0.16
C ARG A 47 16.77 -74.56 0.05
N PRO A 48 16.97 -73.98 -1.14
CA PRO A 48 17.86 -72.84 -1.32
C PRO A 48 17.35 -71.59 -0.60
N ILE A 49 18.28 -70.78 -0.11
CA ILE A 49 18.05 -69.46 0.46
C ILE A 49 19.18 -68.51 0.03
N ILE A 50 18.84 -67.31 -0.40
CA ILE A 50 19.82 -66.27 -0.70
C ILE A 50 20.23 -65.61 0.60
N THR A 51 21.51 -65.67 0.96
CA THR A 51 22.04 -65.15 2.24
C THR A 51 22.73 -63.79 2.12
N GLY A 52 23.14 -63.40 0.92
CA GLY A 52 23.81 -62.12 0.69
C GLY A 52 24.10 -61.84 -0.78
N ARG A 53 24.83 -60.75 -1.04
CA ARG A 53 25.33 -60.33 -2.35
C ARG A 53 26.69 -59.68 -2.17
N VAL A 54 27.51 -59.70 -3.22
CA VAL A 54 28.82 -59.06 -3.25
C VAL A 54 28.99 -58.27 -4.53
N TYR A 55 29.76 -57.18 -4.46
CA TYR A 55 30.27 -56.52 -5.66
C TYR A 55 31.40 -57.37 -6.27
N HIS A 56 31.50 -57.36 -7.59
CA HIS A 56 32.52 -58.07 -8.36
C HIS A 56 32.93 -57.23 -9.59
N GLY A 57 33.80 -57.74 -10.45
CA GLY A 57 34.36 -56.96 -11.57
C GLY A 57 33.34 -56.32 -12.53
N ILE A 58 32.13 -56.89 -12.64
CA ILE A 58 31.04 -56.34 -13.46
C ILE A 58 30.10 -55.50 -12.59
N ASN A 59 29.59 -56.03 -11.47
CA ASN A 59 28.79 -55.28 -10.51
C ASN A 59 29.72 -54.55 -9.53
N LYS A 60 30.17 -53.35 -9.91
CA LYS A 60 31.07 -52.54 -9.07
C LYS A 60 30.33 -51.86 -7.91
N PRO A 61 31.04 -51.51 -6.82
CA PRO A 61 30.47 -50.68 -5.76
C PRO A 61 29.95 -49.33 -6.29
N PRO A 62 29.04 -48.64 -5.58
CA PRO A 62 28.47 -47.36 -6.02
C PRO A 62 29.50 -46.22 -6.08
N TYR A 63 30.64 -46.39 -5.40
CA TYR A 63 31.75 -45.46 -5.33
C TYR A 63 33.09 -46.19 -5.52
N ASP A 64 34.05 -45.50 -6.13
CA ASP A 64 35.37 -46.08 -6.45
C ASP A 64 36.20 -46.32 -5.19
N LEU A 65 36.60 -47.58 -4.97
CA LEU A 65 37.45 -47.97 -3.84
C LEU A 65 38.91 -48.18 -4.29
N PRO A 66 39.90 -47.81 -3.45
CA PRO A 66 39.78 -47.32 -2.07
C PRO A 66 39.61 -45.79 -1.93
N GLY A 67 39.44 -45.05 -3.03
CA GLY A 67 39.41 -43.58 -3.03
C GLY A 67 38.28 -42.98 -2.18
N GLU A 68 37.09 -43.59 -2.23
CA GLU A 68 35.86 -43.12 -1.60
C GLU A 68 35.47 -43.94 -0.36
N LYS A 69 36.48 -44.47 0.35
CA LYS A 69 36.31 -45.41 1.47
C LYS A 69 35.58 -44.83 2.70
N THR A 70 35.35 -43.52 2.75
CA THR A 70 34.63 -42.82 3.82
C THR A 70 33.14 -42.62 3.49
N LYS A 71 32.69 -43.03 2.29
CA LYS A 71 31.28 -42.97 1.89
C LYS A 71 30.53 -44.24 2.27
N SER A 72 29.39 -44.07 2.91
CA SER A 72 28.41 -45.12 3.16
C SER A 72 27.09 -44.75 2.50
N THR A 73 26.46 -45.67 1.76
CA THR A 73 25.25 -45.33 0.99
C THR A 73 24.23 -46.47 0.93
N ILE A 74 22.95 -46.08 0.90
CA ILE A 74 21.85 -46.90 0.40
C ILE A 74 21.41 -46.28 -0.92
N LYS A 75 21.87 -46.87 -2.02
CA LYS A 75 21.58 -46.42 -3.39
C LYS A 75 20.76 -47.45 -4.14
N SER A 76 19.61 -47.05 -4.66
CA SER A 76 18.78 -47.88 -5.53
C SER A 76 19.01 -47.51 -7.00
N ASP A 77 18.91 -48.47 -7.91
CA ASP A 77 18.78 -48.19 -9.33
C ASP A 77 17.30 -48.07 -9.72
N SER A 78 16.99 -47.27 -10.73
CA SER A 78 15.66 -47.29 -11.32
C SER A 78 15.37 -48.66 -11.95
N SER A 79 14.10 -49.01 -12.12
CA SER A 79 13.73 -50.24 -12.85
C SER A 79 14.21 -50.17 -14.31
N LEU A 80 14.23 -51.31 -15.00
CA LEU A 80 14.70 -51.45 -16.38
C LEU A 80 14.25 -50.29 -17.28
N GLY A 81 15.23 -49.56 -17.85
CA GLY A 81 15.01 -48.39 -18.69
C GLY A 81 15.03 -47.03 -17.98
N GLY A 82 15.05 -46.99 -16.65
CA GLY A 82 15.30 -45.78 -15.89
C GLY A 82 16.80 -45.58 -15.67
N GLY A 83 17.36 -44.47 -16.12
CA GLY A 83 18.80 -44.20 -16.06
C GLY A 83 19.24 -43.37 -14.85
N ASP A 84 18.56 -43.49 -13.70
CA ASP A 84 18.84 -42.67 -12.50
C ASP A 84 18.52 -43.43 -11.18
N SER A 85 18.75 -42.81 -10.02
CA SER A 85 18.77 -43.46 -8.71
C SER A 85 18.09 -42.64 -7.60
N ASN A 86 17.61 -43.34 -6.57
CA ASN A 86 17.38 -42.73 -5.26
C ASN A 86 18.55 -43.07 -4.35
N GLU A 87 18.96 -42.14 -3.50
CA GLU A 87 20.16 -42.31 -2.68
C GLU A 87 20.01 -41.64 -1.31
N PHE A 88 20.45 -42.35 -0.27
CA PHE A 88 20.72 -41.80 1.05
C PHE A 88 22.16 -42.14 1.43
N ARG A 89 23.00 -41.12 1.58
CA ARG A 89 24.45 -41.27 1.71
C ARG A 89 25.01 -40.42 2.84
N PHE A 90 26.02 -40.97 3.49
CA PHE A 90 26.88 -40.31 4.47
C PHE A 90 28.31 -40.18 3.91
N GLU A 91 28.92 -39.02 4.10
CA GLU A 91 30.35 -38.78 3.93
C GLU A 91 30.95 -38.45 5.29
N ASP A 92 31.95 -39.24 5.72
CA ASP A 92 32.62 -39.10 7.02
C ASP A 92 34.07 -38.56 6.90
N LYS A 93 34.45 -38.07 5.72
CA LYS A 93 35.74 -37.41 5.52
C LYS A 93 35.79 -36.10 6.31
N LYS A 94 36.78 -36.01 7.19
CA LYS A 94 36.98 -34.86 8.08
C LYS A 94 36.99 -33.52 7.31
N GLY A 95 36.07 -32.63 7.67
CA GLY A 95 35.91 -31.30 7.07
C GLY A 95 35.07 -31.24 5.79
N GLU A 96 34.57 -32.38 5.32
CA GLU A 96 33.68 -32.52 4.17
C GLU A 96 32.45 -33.38 4.52
N GLU A 97 32.09 -33.44 5.80
CA GLU A 97 31.00 -34.30 6.29
C GLU A 97 29.65 -33.90 5.68
N GLU A 98 28.92 -34.88 5.15
CA GLU A 98 27.66 -34.63 4.45
C GLU A 98 26.65 -35.76 4.68
N ILE A 99 25.37 -35.37 4.80
CA ILE A 99 24.24 -36.25 4.56
C ILE A 99 23.57 -35.83 3.27
N TYR A 100 23.56 -36.73 2.28
CA TYR A 100 22.93 -36.50 0.99
C TYR A 100 21.66 -37.34 0.87
N LEU A 101 20.56 -36.69 0.51
CA LEU A 101 19.28 -37.33 0.21
C LEU A 101 18.84 -36.93 -1.20
N HIS A 102 18.67 -37.93 -2.07
CA HIS A 102 18.21 -37.76 -3.44
C HIS A 102 16.95 -38.58 -3.70
N GLY A 103 15.90 -37.89 -4.12
CA GLY A 103 14.72 -38.50 -4.73
C GLY A 103 14.73 -38.23 -6.23
N GLN A 104 14.62 -39.27 -7.05
CA GLN A 104 14.61 -39.16 -8.51
C GLN A 104 13.40 -38.36 -9.04
N LYS A 105 12.28 -38.37 -8.32
CA LYS A 105 11.03 -37.76 -8.78
C LYS A 105 10.30 -37.03 -7.66
N ASP A 106 9.72 -37.79 -6.73
CA ASP A 106 8.85 -37.26 -5.68
C ASP A 106 9.49 -37.54 -4.31
N TRP A 107 9.52 -36.52 -3.44
CA TRP A 107 9.81 -36.69 -2.02
C TRP A 107 8.56 -36.37 -1.22
N THR A 108 8.04 -37.36 -0.50
CA THR A 108 6.89 -37.20 0.40
C THR A 108 7.34 -37.41 1.84
N ILE A 109 6.96 -36.48 2.72
CA ILE A 109 7.25 -36.54 4.15
C ILE A 109 5.93 -36.37 4.90
N ALA A 110 5.64 -37.25 5.84
CA ALA A 110 4.55 -37.11 6.81
C ALA A 110 5.13 -37.22 8.21
N ILE A 111 4.86 -36.22 9.05
CA ILE A 111 5.26 -36.18 10.46
C ILE A 111 3.99 -35.95 11.27
N GLU A 112 3.57 -36.96 12.02
CA GLU A 112 2.26 -36.97 12.71
C GLU A 112 2.23 -36.14 14.00
N ASN A 113 3.39 -35.72 14.50
CA ASN A 113 3.50 -34.93 15.72
C ASN A 113 4.30 -33.64 15.48
N ASP A 114 5.62 -33.69 15.63
CA ASP A 114 6.47 -32.49 15.61
C ASP A 114 7.64 -32.63 14.64
N LYS A 115 7.88 -31.57 13.85
CA LYS A 115 9.12 -31.37 13.10
C LYS A 115 9.83 -30.13 13.65
N ASN A 116 11.01 -30.34 14.22
CA ASN A 116 11.91 -29.26 14.60
C ASN A 116 13.10 -29.21 13.64
N GLN A 117 13.51 -28.00 13.26
CA GLN A 117 14.64 -27.79 12.35
C GLN A 117 15.47 -26.60 12.84
N THR A 118 16.79 -26.77 12.86
CA THR A 118 17.74 -25.73 13.21
C THR A 118 18.86 -25.75 12.21
N ILE A 119 19.16 -24.61 11.62
CA ILE A 119 20.26 -24.41 10.69
C ILE A 119 21.26 -23.47 11.37
N GLY A 120 22.51 -23.93 11.55
CA GLY A 120 23.53 -23.16 12.28
C GLY A 120 24.19 -22.05 11.45
N HIS A 121 23.98 -22.04 10.13
CA HIS A 121 24.50 -21.06 9.19
C HIS A 121 23.39 -20.64 8.22
N ASP A 122 23.47 -21.01 6.94
CA ASP A 122 22.55 -20.55 5.90
C ASP A 122 21.52 -21.60 5.48
N GLU A 123 20.30 -21.15 5.19
CA GLU A 123 19.27 -21.92 4.47
C GLU A 123 19.01 -21.27 3.10
N SER A 124 18.96 -22.08 2.05
CA SER A 124 18.57 -21.65 0.70
C SER A 124 17.47 -22.55 0.15
N MET A 125 16.43 -21.94 -0.42
CA MET A 125 15.28 -22.65 -0.98
C MET A 125 14.90 -22.07 -2.34
N THR A 126 14.96 -22.91 -3.38
CA THR A 126 14.58 -22.56 -4.75
C THR A 126 13.41 -23.42 -5.20
N ILE A 127 12.32 -22.79 -5.63
CA ILE A 127 11.13 -23.46 -6.18
C ILE A 127 11.00 -23.06 -7.64
N GLY A 128 11.11 -24.02 -8.56
CA GLY A 128 11.07 -23.76 -10.01
C GLY A 128 9.68 -23.46 -10.57
N ASN A 129 8.62 -23.72 -9.80
CA ASN A 129 7.23 -23.46 -10.20
C ASN A 129 6.47 -22.79 -9.04
N ASN A 130 5.54 -23.49 -8.39
CA ASN A 130 4.65 -22.90 -7.39
C ASN A 130 4.97 -23.37 -5.97
N ARG A 131 4.85 -22.45 -4.99
CA ARG A 131 4.87 -22.76 -3.55
C ARG A 131 3.53 -22.35 -2.93
N THR A 132 2.90 -23.26 -2.19
CA THR A 132 1.72 -22.97 -1.37
C THR A 132 2.08 -23.16 0.10
N LYS A 133 1.68 -22.20 0.95
CA LYS A 133 1.84 -22.26 2.41
C LYS A 133 0.47 -22.07 3.06
N SER A 134 0.10 -22.97 3.96
CA SER A 134 -1.09 -22.85 4.79
C SER A 134 -0.69 -23.05 6.25
N VAL A 135 -1.18 -22.16 7.12
CA VAL A 135 -0.96 -22.19 8.56
C VAL A 135 -2.34 -22.12 9.21
N GLY A 136 -2.68 -23.11 10.05
CA GLY A 136 -4.02 -23.24 10.61
C GLY A 136 -4.31 -22.28 11.78
N ASN A 137 -3.26 -21.90 12.52
CA ASN A 137 -3.34 -20.98 13.65
C ASN A 137 -2.44 -19.77 13.36
N ASP A 138 -1.36 -19.60 14.12
CA ASP A 138 -0.54 -18.39 14.07
C ASP A 138 0.75 -18.58 13.26
N GLN A 139 1.17 -17.50 12.59
CA GLN A 139 2.50 -17.37 12.02
C GLN A 139 3.21 -16.18 12.67
N SER A 140 4.40 -16.42 13.22
CA SER A 140 5.31 -15.37 13.70
C SER A 140 6.60 -15.40 12.87
N GLU A 141 7.14 -14.22 12.58
CA GLU A 141 8.38 -14.05 11.83
C GLU A 141 9.20 -12.94 12.49
N THR A 142 10.49 -13.17 12.72
CA THR A 142 11.41 -12.17 13.26
C THR A 142 12.65 -12.12 12.39
N ILE A 143 12.99 -10.92 11.92
CA ILE A 143 14.14 -10.67 11.05
C ILE A 143 15.07 -9.73 11.81
N GLY A 144 16.31 -10.16 12.06
CA GLY A 144 17.27 -9.37 12.84
C GLY A 144 17.86 -8.17 12.10
N ASN A 145 17.96 -8.26 10.77
CA ASN A 145 18.51 -7.21 9.91
C ASN A 145 17.47 -6.76 8.88
N ASN A 146 17.59 -7.18 7.63
CA ASN A 146 16.79 -6.68 6.51
C ASN A 146 15.84 -7.74 5.95
N LYS A 147 14.63 -7.32 5.59
CA LYS A 147 13.68 -8.10 4.79
C LYS A 147 13.47 -7.42 3.45
N SER A 148 13.70 -8.15 2.35
CA SER A 148 13.43 -7.69 0.98
C SER A 148 12.39 -8.59 0.33
N ILE A 149 11.39 -8.00 -0.31
CA ILE A 149 10.35 -8.69 -1.05
C ILE A 149 10.30 -8.09 -2.45
N GLN A 150 10.45 -8.93 -3.47
CA GLN A 150 10.25 -8.55 -4.88
C GLN A 150 9.13 -9.40 -5.47
N VAL A 151 8.07 -8.74 -5.96
CA VAL A 151 6.94 -9.38 -6.63
C VAL A 151 6.95 -8.95 -8.09
N GLY A 152 7.05 -9.90 -9.02
CA GLY A 152 7.19 -9.60 -10.45
C GLY A 152 5.88 -9.19 -11.14
N SER A 153 4.73 -9.48 -10.54
CA SER A 153 3.41 -9.13 -11.06
C SER A 153 2.55 -8.49 -9.97
N ASN A 154 1.61 -9.21 -9.36
CA ASN A 154 0.66 -8.64 -8.41
C ASN A 154 0.90 -9.14 -6.98
N HIS A 155 0.77 -8.23 -6.00
CA HIS A 155 0.66 -8.55 -4.58
C HIS A 155 -0.77 -8.23 -4.12
N THR A 156 -1.45 -9.22 -3.56
CA THR A 156 -2.79 -9.06 -2.96
C THR A 156 -2.73 -9.49 -1.52
N GLU A 157 -3.17 -8.62 -0.62
CA GLU A 157 -3.25 -8.88 0.81
C GLU A 157 -4.67 -8.63 1.30
N THR A 158 -5.18 -9.50 2.18
CA THR A 158 -6.50 -9.36 2.79
C THR A 158 -6.39 -9.62 4.28
N ILE A 159 -6.79 -8.63 5.08
CA ILE A 159 -6.73 -8.65 6.54
C ILE A 159 -8.17 -8.66 7.06
N GLY A 160 -8.57 -9.73 7.75
CA GLY A 160 -9.95 -9.90 8.21
C GLY A 160 -10.35 -9.01 9.39
N SER A 161 -9.39 -8.46 10.13
CA SER A 161 -9.62 -7.59 11.28
C SER A 161 -8.79 -6.31 11.19
N ASN A 162 -7.64 -6.24 11.86
CA ASN A 162 -6.86 -5.01 11.98
C ASN A 162 -5.47 -5.15 11.35
N MET A 163 -5.03 -4.13 10.61
CA MET A 163 -3.64 -3.93 10.23
C MET A 163 -3.04 -2.83 11.11
N SER A 164 -1.88 -3.12 11.73
CA SER A 164 -1.10 -2.13 12.48
C SER A 164 0.31 -2.07 11.91
N LEU A 165 0.73 -0.89 11.48
CA LEU A 165 2.06 -0.64 10.92
C LEU A 165 2.77 0.40 11.80
N THR A 166 3.97 0.09 12.26
CA THR A 166 4.84 1.02 12.98
C THR A 166 6.19 1.08 12.28
N VAL A 167 6.57 2.27 11.84
CA VAL A 167 7.84 2.54 11.15
C VAL A 167 8.67 3.47 12.03
N GLY A 168 9.85 3.01 12.45
CA GLY A 168 10.69 3.75 13.41
C GLY A 168 11.45 4.95 12.82
N SER A 169 11.54 5.07 11.50
CA SER A 169 12.15 6.22 10.82
C SER A 169 11.28 6.67 9.65
N ASN A 170 11.63 6.29 8.42
CA ASN A 170 10.99 6.83 7.23
C ASN A 170 10.11 5.79 6.54
N GLN A 171 8.92 6.20 6.12
CA GLN A 171 8.08 5.47 5.17
C GLN A 171 8.05 6.25 3.85
N THR A 172 8.50 5.60 2.78
CA THR A 172 8.45 6.14 1.42
C THR A 172 7.56 5.24 0.57
N GLU A 173 6.55 5.82 -0.06
CA GLU A 173 5.64 5.12 -0.96
C GLU A 173 5.65 5.81 -2.32
N SER A 174 5.78 5.02 -3.39
CA SER A 174 5.76 5.51 -4.76
C SER A 174 4.78 4.67 -5.56
N VAL A 175 3.81 5.34 -6.18
CA VAL A 175 2.74 4.71 -6.96
C VAL A 175 2.79 5.28 -8.37
N GLY A 176 3.04 4.41 -9.36
CA GLY A 176 3.30 4.85 -10.74
C GLY A 176 2.07 5.32 -11.52
N VAL A 177 0.86 4.88 -11.14
CA VAL A 177 -0.36 5.16 -11.92
C VAL A 177 -1.47 5.75 -11.05
N ASN A 178 -2.01 4.98 -10.09
CA ASN A 178 -3.13 5.41 -9.27
C ASN A 178 -3.06 4.80 -7.87
N CYS A 179 -3.36 5.62 -6.87
CA CYS A 179 -3.64 5.20 -5.50
C CYS A 179 -5.11 5.57 -5.18
N SER A 180 -5.86 4.64 -4.60
CA SER A 180 -7.24 4.82 -4.18
C SER A 180 -7.40 4.33 -2.75
N GLU A 181 -7.97 5.17 -1.90
CA GLU A 181 -8.17 4.88 -0.48
C GLU A 181 -9.64 5.15 -0.13
N THR A 182 -10.34 4.13 0.35
CA THR A 182 -11.73 4.25 0.80
C THR A 182 -11.80 4.01 2.29
N ILE A 183 -12.32 4.99 3.04
CA ILE A 183 -12.49 4.90 4.48
C ILE A 183 -13.99 4.90 4.80
N GLY A 184 -14.47 3.84 5.46
CA GLY A 184 -15.90 3.67 5.73
C GLY A 184 -16.47 4.55 6.85
N VAL A 185 -15.63 4.98 7.80
CA VAL A 185 -16.08 5.73 8.99
C VAL A 185 -15.31 7.04 9.15
N ALA A 186 -14.02 6.97 9.50
CA ALA A 186 -13.24 8.16 9.83
C ALA A 186 -11.75 7.96 9.53
N LYS A 187 -11.10 9.03 9.06
CA LYS A 187 -9.64 9.12 8.90
C LYS A 187 -9.12 10.27 9.75
N SER A 188 -8.15 9.99 10.62
CA SER A 188 -7.41 11.00 11.38
C SER A 188 -5.98 11.08 10.83
N LEU A 189 -5.50 12.30 10.59
CA LEU A 189 -4.13 12.57 10.16
C LEU A 189 -3.53 13.61 11.10
N THR A 190 -2.44 13.27 11.76
CA THR A 190 -1.67 14.20 12.59
C THR A 190 -0.25 14.27 12.05
N VAL A 191 0.22 15.50 11.78
CA VAL A 191 1.57 15.76 11.27
C VAL A 191 2.25 16.73 12.22
N GLY A 192 3.38 16.32 12.80
CA GLY A 192 4.06 17.09 13.85
C GLY A 192 4.89 18.29 13.34
N ALA A 193 5.22 18.32 12.06
CA ALA A 193 6.03 19.39 11.46
C ALA A 193 5.35 19.96 10.20
N ALA A 194 5.77 19.54 9.00
CA ALA A 194 5.27 20.07 7.75
C ALA A 194 4.41 19.04 7.00
N TYR A 195 3.29 19.50 6.44
CA TYR A 195 2.45 18.73 5.53
C TYR A 195 2.34 19.48 4.21
N GLN A 196 2.83 18.87 3.13
CA GLN A 196 2.80 19.46 1.78
C GLN A 196 1.99 18.57 0.84
N VAL A 197 1.11 19.20 0.07
CA VAL A 197 0.39 18.56 -1.04
C VAL A 197 0.73 19.34 -2.31
N SER A 198 1.25 18.65 -3.33
CA SER A 198 1.53 19.23 -4.64
C SER A 198 0.76 18.45 -5.69
N VAL A 199 -0.03 19.15 -6.51
CA VAL A 199 -0.91 18.54 -7.53
C VAL A 199 -0.59 19.16 -8.88
N GLY A 200 -0.21 18.31 -9.85
CA GLY A 200 0.24 18.76 -11.17
C GLY A 200 -0.86 19.20 -12.14
N ALA A 201 -2.11 18.78 -11.90
CA ALA A 201 -3.23 19.07 -12.80
C ALA A 201 -4.44 19.65 -12.05
N ALA A 202 -5.22 18.80 -11.38
CA ALA A 202 -6.46 19.22 -10.74
C ALA A 202 -6.61 18.55 -9.36
N MET A 203 -7.02 19.34 -8.37
CA MET A 203 -7.40 18.90 -7.04
C MET A 203 -8.86 19.27 -6.81
N ASN A 204 -9.68 18.29 -6.44
CA ASN A 204 -11.09 18.49 -6.08
C ASN A 204 -11.31 18.02 -4.64
N GLU A 205 -12.07 18.79 -3.88
CA GLU A 205 -12.47 18.45 -2.51
C GLU A 205 -13.97 18.66 -2.38
N THR A 206 -14.70 17.60 -2.04
CA THR A 206 -16.16 17.63 -1.86
C THR A 206 -16.49 17.26 -0.43
N ILE A 207 -17.32 18.07 0.21
CA ILE A 207 -17.67 17.94 1.62
C ILE A 207 -19.19 17.83 1.75
N GLY A 208 -19.66 16.73 2.34
CA GLY A 208 -21.09 16.46 2.45
C GLY A 208 -21.81 17.22 3.58
N ALA A 209 -21.10 17.58 4.65
CA ALA A 209 -21.67 18.23 5.82
C ALA A 209 -20.98 19.56 6.14
N ALA A 210 -19.78 19.52 6.70
CA ALA A 210 -19.06 20.71 7.14
C ALA A 210 -17.56 20.56 6.97
N LYS A 211 -16.89 21.68 6.66
CA LYS A 211 -15.45 21.82 6.69
C LYS A 211 -15.11 23.01 7.58
N ALA A 212 -14.20 22.80 8.52
CA ALA A 212 -13.62 23.85 9.35
C ALA A 212 -12.13 23.94 9.05
N GLU A 213 -11.59 25.16 9.02
CA GLU A 213 -10.18 25.42 8.78
C GLU A 213 -9.72 26.51 9.75
N GLU A 214 -8.77 26.17 10.61
CA GLU A 214 -8.21 27.06 11.62
C GLU A 214 -6.72 27.27 11.33
N ILE A 215 -6.28 28.52 11.27
CA ILE A 215 -4.91 28.88 10.90
C ILE A 215 -4.31 29.74 12.00
N GLY A 216 -3.25 29.23 12.64
CA GLY A 216 -2.63 29.90 13.80
C GLY A 216 -1.71 31.08 13.45
N ALA A 217 -1.13 31.11 12.26
CA ALA A 217 -0.17 32.14 11.86
C ALA A 217 -0.63 32.94 10.63
N ALA A 218 -0.58 32.34 9.44
CA ALA A 218 -0.91 33.03 8.21
C ALA A 218 -1.54 32.08 7.19
N LYS A 219 -2.53 32.60 6.45
CA LYS A 219 -3.11 31.96 5.27
C LYS A 219 -2.86 32.85 4.07
N SER A 220 -2.29 32.29 3.00
CA SER A 220 -2.10 32.97 1.71
C SER A 220 -2.75 32.15 0.61
N VAL A 221 -3.57 32.79 -0.21
CA VAL A 221 -4.25 32.17 -1.36
C VAL A 221 -3.91 32.97 -2.60
N ASN A 222 -3.13 32.37 -3.49
CA ASN A 222 -2.74 32.98 -4.77
C ASN A 222 -3.44 32.22 -5.90
N VAL A 223 -4.25 32.91 -6.69
CA VAL A 223 -5.01 32.30 -7.79
C VAL A 223 -4.57 32.97 -9.11
N GLY A 224 -3.97 32.19 -10.00
CA GLY A 224 -3.53 32.68 -11.32
C GLY A 224 -4.65 32.77 -12.36
N GLY A 225 -5.75 32.04 -12.13
CA GLY A 225 -6.96 32.07 -12.95
C GLY A 225 -8.13 32.75 -12.23
N ASN A 226 -9.32 32.19 -12.36
CA ASN A 226 -10.53 32.70 -11.73
C ASN A 226 -10.70 32.15 -10.30
N SER A 227 -11.14 33.00 -9.38
CA SER A 227 -11.64 32.60 -8.07
C SER A 227 -13.12 33.00 -7.95
N SER A 228 -13.97 32.08 -7.47
CA SER A 228 -15.41 32.30 -7.32
C SER A 228 -15.89 31.62 -6.04
N GLU A 229 -16.78 32.30 -5.32
CA GLU A 229 -17.34 31.81 -4.07
C GLU A 229 -18.86 32.09 -4.04
N ASN A 230 -19.65 31.02 -3.97
CA ASN A 230 -21.10 31.09 -3.88
C ASN A 230 -21.54 30.64 -2.49
N VAL A 231 -22.09 31.56 -1.70
CA VAL A 231 -22.54 31.28 -0.33
C VAL A 231 -24.07 31.32 -0.28
N GLY A 232 -24.70 30.20 0.11
CA GLY A 232 -26.16 30.07 0.11
C GLY A 232 -26.87 30.77 1.28
N ALA A 233 -26.14 31.01 2.38
CA ALA A 233 -26.63 31.70 3.57
C ALA A 233 -25.82 32.97 3.83
N ASN A 234 -25.10 33.03 4.95
CA ASN A 234 -24.36 34.22 5.36
C ASN A 234 -22.86 34.06 5.04
N LYS A 235 -22.27 35.11 4.46
CA LYS A 235 -20.83 35.31 4.40
C LYS A 235 -20.46 36.45 5.35
N SER A 236 -19.60 36.19 6.33
CA SER A 236 -19.03 37.20 7.22
C SER A 236 -17.55 37.32 6.97
N VAL A 237 -17.03 38.55 6.95
CA VAL A 237 -15.60 38.85 6.84
C VAL A 237 -15.28 39.88 7.90
N GLU A 238 -14.38 39.52 8.81
CA GLU A 238 -13.94 40.36 9.91
C GLU A 238 -12.41 40.30 9.99
N ALA A 239 -11.79 41.46 10.17
CA ALA A 239 -10.35 41.58 10.36
C ALA A 239 -10.09 42.54 11.52
N GLY A 240 -9.18 42.17 12.43
CA GLY A 240 -8.67 43.09 13.45
C GLY A 240 -7.76 44.18 12.89
N GLY A 241 -7.28 43.99 11.64
CA GLY A 241 -6.53 44.98 10.87
C GLY A 241 -7.33 45.49 9.67
N ASN A 242 -6.67 45.66 8.53
CA ASN A 242 -7.29 46.22 7.33
C ASN A 242 -7.94 45.14 6.47
N ILE A 243 -9.09 45.48 5.87
CA ILE A 243 -9.62 44.83 4.68
C ILE A 243 -9.34 45.76 3.49
N SER A 244 -8.66 45.25 2.46
CA SER A 244 -8.33 46.02 1.25
C SER A 244 -8.79 45.26 0.01
N GLU A 245 -9.62 45.89 -0.81
CA GLU A 245 -10.10 45.35 -2.09
C GLU A 245 -9.69 46.29 -3.23
N SER A 246 -9.14 45.71 -4.30
CA SER A 246 -8.72 46.45 -5.50
C SER A 246 -8.93 45.58 -6.73
N ALA A 247 -9.37 46.18 -7.82
CA ALA A 247 -9.53 45.53 -9.11
C ALA A 247 -8.91 46.37 -10.22
N GLY A 248 -8.26 45.72 -11.18
CA GLY A 248 -7.73 46.41 -12.37
C GLY A 248 -8.82 46.85 -13.37
N LYS A 249 -10.07 46.40 -13.16
CA LYS A 249 -11.25 46.80 -13.94
C LYS A 249 -12.34 47.29 -12.99
N ASP A 250 -13.38 46.50 -12.77
CA ASP A 250 -14.56 46.92 -12.03
C ASP A 250 -14.67 46.22 -10.68
N ILE A 251 -15.11 46.97 -9.67
CA ILE A 251 -15.67 46.44 -8.43
C ILE A 251 -17.18 46.73 -8.47
N SER A 252 -18.01 45.71 -8.30
CA SER A 252 -19.47 45.84 -8.31
C SER A 252 -20.06 45.28 -7.02
N LEU A 253 -20.78 46.13 -6.28
CA LEU A 253 -21.44 45.76 -5.02
C LEU A 253 -22.94 45.97 -5.18
N LYS A 254 -23.72 44.91 -4.93
CA LYS A 254 -25.18 44.93 -5.01
C LYS A 254 -25.78 44.28 -3.78
N SER A 255 -26.72 44.99 -3.13
CA SER A 255 -27.55 44.44 -2.06
C SER A 255 -29.01 44.46 -2.50
N GLY A 256 -29.74 43.38 -2.22
CA GLY A 256 -31.18 43.29 -2.50
C GLY A 256 -32.05 44.06 -1.49
N LYS A 257 -31.49 44.43 -0.33
CA LYS A 257 -32.19 45.17 0.73
C LYS A 257 -31.39 46.41 1.14
N LYS A 258 -30.57 46.29 2.19
CA LYS A 258 -29.79 47.40 2.76
C LYS A 258 -28.31 47.23 2.41
N MET A 259 -27.67 48.33 2.07
CA MET A 259 -26.22 48.48 2.08
C MET A 259 -25.88 49.55 3.13
N ALA A 260 -24.99 49.25 4.06
CA ALA A 260 -24.57 50.18 5.12
C ALA A 260 -23.06 50.31 5.08
N LEU A 261 -22.56 51.55 5.03
CA LEU A 261 -21.15 51.87 5.07
C LEU A 261 -20.97 52.86 6.22
N ASN A 262 -20.19 52.46 7.23
CA ASN A 262 -19.93 53.28 8.41
C ASN A 262 -18.42 53.35 8.61
N ALA A 263 -17.89 54.56 8.79
CA ALA A 263 -16.52 54.81 9.19
C ALA A 263 -16.53 55.45 10.58
N GLY A 264 -15.59 55.03 11.45
CA GLY A 264 -15.43 55.62 12.79
C GLY A 264 -14.70 56.98 12.77
N ASP A 265 -13.96 57.23 11.70
CA ASP A 265 -13.20 58.46 11.48
C ASP A 265 -13.56 59.01 10.07
N ASP A 266 -12.61 59.10 9.15
CA ASP A 266 -12.86 59.63 7.81
C ASP A 266 -13.65 58.69 6.89
N PHE A 267 -14.58 59.27 6.13
CA PHE A 267 -15.24 58.63 5.00
C PHE A 267 -14.97 59.44 3.72
N SER A 268 -14.37 58.81 2.71
CA SER A 268 -14.02 59.47 1.45
C SER A 268 -14.53 58.69 0.24
N ILE A 269 -15.04 59.43 -0.76
CA ILE A 269 -15.37 58.92 -2.08
C ILE A 269 -14.71 59.85 -3.09
N LYS A 270 -13.84 59.31 -3.93
CA LYS A 270 -13.15 60.05 -4.99
C LYS A 270 -13.33 59.33 -6.32
N GLY A 271 -13.68 60.08 -7.35
CA GLY A 271 -13.68 59.61 -8.73
C GLY A 271 -13.05 60.66 -9.63
N ASP A 272 -12.21 60.23 -10.57
CA ASP A 272 -11.45 61.14 -11.45
C ASP A 272 -12.26 61.69 -12.62
N LYS A 273 -13.40 61.06 -12.94
CA LYS A 273 -14.27 61.44 -14.05
C LYS A 273 -15.68 61.80 -13.57
N LYS A 274 -16.62 60.85 -13.67
CA LYS A 274 -18.04 61.07 -13.36
C LYS A 274 -18.43 60.27 -12.11
N GLY A 275 -19.03 60.94 -11.14
CA GLY A 275 -19.76 60.30 -10.04
C GLY A 275 -21.26 60.47 -10.24
N VAL A 276 -22.04 59.41 -9.99
CA VAL A 276 -23.51 59.46 -10.03
C VAL A 276 -24.06 58.85 -8.75
N ILE A 277 -24.95 59.59 -8.09
CA ILE A 277 -25.76 59.08 -6.99
C ILE A 277 -27.22 59.19 -7.45
N GLU A 278 -27.84 58.06 -7.72
CA GLU A 278 -29.23 57.98 -8.17
C GLU A 278 -30.10 57.39 -7.06
N ILE A 279 -31.09 58.15 -6.60
CA ILE A 279 -31.99 57.77 -5.50
C ILE A 279 -33.43 58.02 -5.94
N LYS A 280 -34.29 57.00 -5.84
CA LYS A 280 -35.67 57.05 -6.35
C LYS A 280 -36.65 57.86 -5.49
N ASP A 281 -36.39 57.97 -4.19
CA ASP A 281 -37.34 58.60 -3.26
C ASP A 281 -36.76 59.85 -2.60
N GLN A 282 -35.74 59.70 -1.76
CA GLN A 282 -35.11 60.82 -1.05
C GLN A 282 -33.62 60.60 -0.82
N LEU A 283 -32.80 61.58 -1.21
CA LEU A 283 -31.41 61.70 -0.78
C LEU A 283 -31.31 62.70 0.37
N THR A 284 -30.60 62.35 1.45
CA THR A 284 -30.36 63.24 2.59
C THR A 284 -28.89 63.24 2.95
N ILE A 285 -28.29 64.43 2.98
CA ILE A 285 -26.93 64.67 3.45
C ILE A 285 -27.04 65.43 4.76
N LYS A 286 -26.46 64.90 5.83
CA LYS A 286 -26.60 65.46 7.18
C LYS A 286 -25.24 65.62 7.86
N CYS A 287 -25.06 66.76 8.51
CA CYS A 287 -23.94 67.02 9.42
C CYS A 287 -24.51 67.68 10.70
N GLY A 288 -24.59 66.93 11.80
CA GLY A 288 -25.26 67.39 13.02
C GLY A 288 -26.71 67.83 12.76
N LYS A 289 -27.03 69.11 13.02
CA LYS A 289 -28.35 69.71 12.75
C LYS A 289 -28.51 70.28 11.33
N ALA A 290 -27.43 70.38 10.56
CA ALA A 290 -27.48 70.88 9.18
C ALA A 290 -27.85 69.74 8.22
N THR A 291 -28.71 70.03 7.25
CA THR A 291 -29.21 69.03 6.28
C THR A 291 -29.39 69.60 4.89
N ILE A 292 -29.07 68.79 3.89
CA ILE A 292 -29.49 68.96 2.49
C ILE A 292 -30.39 67.77 2.15
N THR A 293 -31.55 68.01 1.57
CA THR A 293 -32.50 66.96 1.18
C THR A 293 -32.99 67.18 -0.24
N LEU A 294 -32.93 66.12 -1.06
CA LEU A 294 -33.50 66.07 -2.41
C LEU A 294 -34.62 65.01 -2.41
N LYS A 295 -35.79 65.37 -2.93
CA LYS A 295 -36.96 64.48 -2.99
C LYS A 295 -37.36 64.18 -4.44
N LYS A 296 -38.06 63.06 -4.66
CA LYS A 296 -38.54 62.63 -5.99
C LYS A 296 -39.46 63.62 -6.70
N ASN A 297 -40.11 64.51 -5.97
CA ASN A 297 -40.97 65.55 -6.54
C ASN A 297 -40.18 66.77 -7.06
N GLY A 298 -38.85 66.75 -6.95
CA GLY A 298 -37.96 67.84 -7.36
C GLY A 298 -37.62 68.84 -6.26
N ASP A 299 -38.18 68.69 -5.05
CA ASP A 299 -37.88 69.60 -3.95
C ASP A 299 -36.43 69.45 -3.49
N ILE A 300 -35.76 70.60 -3.35
CA ILE A 300 -34.44 70.71 -2.72
C ILE A 300 -34.58 71.58 -1.47
N SER A 301 -34.22 71.04 -0.31
CA SER A 301 -34.25 71.75 0.97
C SER A 301 -32.84 71.84 1.56
N ILE A 302 -32.40 73.05 1.90
CA ILE A 302 -31.11 73.32 2.54
C ILE A 302 -31.41 74.01 3.88
N ASN A 303 -31.17 73.31 5.00
CA ASN A 303 -31.48 73.80 6.34
C ASN A 303 -30.21 73.87 7.20
N GLY A 304 -30.02 74.99 7.90
CA GLY A 304 -28.94 75.18 8.85
C GLY A 304 -29.08 76.50 9.61
N LYS A 305 -28.34 76.66 10.73
CA LYS A 305 -28.38 77.88 11.56
C LYS A 305 -27.95 79.13 10.79
N LYS A 306 -26.95 79.00 9.92
CA LYS A 306 -26.45 80.06 9.04
C LYS A 306 -26.09 79.42 7.70
N ILE A 307 -26.67 79.94 6.63
CA ILE A 307 -26.32 79.55 5.26
C ILE A 307 -25.53 80.72 4.67
N THR A 308 -24.28 80.46 4.26
CA THR A 308 -23.41 81.47 3.64
C THR A 308 -23.12 81.02 2.22
N ILE A 309 -23.47 81.86 1.24
CA ILE A 309 -23.20 81.61 -0.18
C ILE A 309 -22.20 82.67 -0.63
N LYS A 310 -21.02 82.22 -1.10
CA LYS A 310 -19.97 83.09 -1.64
C LYS A 310 -19.64 82.63 -3.05
N GLY A 311 -19.77 83.53 -4.02
CA GLY A 311 -19.36 83.30 -5.41
C GLY A 311 -18.13 84.12 -5.76
N SER A 312 -17.26 83.59 -6.61
CA SER A 312 -16.23 84.37 -7.30
C SER A 312 -16.76 85.09 -8.55
N GLY A 313 -18.00 84.81 -8.95
CA GLY A 313 -18.78 85.48 -10.00
C GLY A 313 -20.22 85.71 -9.54
N ASP A 314 -21.18 85.79 -10.46
CA ASP A 314 -22.58 86.10 -10.15
C ASP A 314 -23.30 84.99 -9.38
N ILE A 315 -24.06 85.37 -8.35
CA ILE A 315 -25.06 84.52 -7.71
C ILE A 315 -26.42 84.90 -8.30
N VAL A 316 -26.99 84.04 -9.14
CA VAL A 316 -28.30 84.26 -9.77
C VAL A 316 -29.35 83.39 -9.08
N MET A 317 -30.31 84.02 -8.41
CA MET A 317 -31.48 83.34 -7.83
C MET A 317 -32.72 83.72 -8.65
N LYS A 318 -33.37 82.73 -9.26
CA LYS A 318 -34.59 82.90 -10.06
C LYS A 318 -35.67 81.95 -9.55
N GLY A 319 -36.86 82.47 -9.34
CA GLY A 319 -38.04 81.70 -8.96
C GLY A 319 -39.29 82.52 -9.23
N SER A 320 -40.44 81.86 -9.37
CA SER A 320 -41.74 82.54 -9.49
C SER A 320 -42.05 83.41 -8.28
N LYS A 321 -41.46 83.11 -7.11
CA LYS A 321 -41.51 83.92 -5.88
C LYS A 321 -40.24 83.68 -5.04
N ILE A 322 -39.58 84.76 -4.63
CA ILE A 322 -38.47 84.72 -3.65
C ILE A 322 -38.96 85.47 -2.42
N LEU A 323 -39.02 84.78 -1.29
CA LEU A 323 -39.46 85.34 -0.01
C LEU A 323 -38.22 85.70 0.80
N GLY A 324 -38.06 86.99 1.09
CA GLY A 324 -37.15 87.48 2.12
C GLY A 324 -37.96 87.79 3.38
N ASN A 325 -37.45 87.39 4.54
CA ASN A 325 -37.90 87.93 5.82
C ASN A 325 -36.88 88.95 6.32
#